data_AF-A0A131XSN4-F1
#
_entry.id   AF-A0A131XSN4-F1
#
_cell.length_a   1.000
_cell.length_b   1.000
_cell.length_c   1.000
_cell.angle_alpha   90.00
_cell.angle_beta   90.00
_cell.angle_gamma   90.00
#
_symmetry.space_group_name_H-M   'P 1'
#
loop_
_entity.id
_entity.type
_entity.pdbx_description
1 polymer ?
#
loop_
_entity_poly.entity_id
_entity_poly.type
_entity_poly.pdbx_seq_one_letter_code
_entity_poly.pdbx_strand_id
1 'polypeptide(L)'
;PDSQYDSKSTTNGRKYAEGAFLAGVAGSAALFGFGMTIAMAKKRDPEMFTQGLLSSKQIPESGSSLALRALGRGTLYSVAGFSLFCLVVWKAMGVKNLEEFRYKVGSALPQIPKNEPQGRTEFASLRELLNYVIDESNKKK
;
A
#
# COMPACT_ATOMS: atom_id res chain seq x y z
N PRO A 1 -38.21 6.35 -23.64
CA PRO A 1 -36.76 6.68 -23.64
C PRO A 1 -36.36 7.00 -22.20
N ASP A 2 -36.28 5.96 -21.39
CA ASP A 2 -36.30 6.07 -19.92
C ASP A 2 -35.31 5.07 -19.34
N SER A 3 -34.02 5.40 -19.41
CA SER A 3 -32.96 4.57 -18.84
C SER A 3 -31.69 5.38 -18.56
N GLN A 4 -31.82 6.52 -17.87
CA GLN A 4 -30.65 7.35 -17.51
C GLN A 4 -30.77 7.92 -16.07
N TYR A 5 -31.33 7.16 -15.13
CA TYR A 5 -31.44 7.59 -13.72
C TYR A 5 -31.13 6.48 -12.69
N ASP A 6 -30.28 5.50 -13.01
CA ASP A 6 -29.91 4.44 -12.04
C ASP A 6 -28.39 4.31 -11.76
N SER A 7 -27.50 4.90 -12.56
CA SER A 7 -26.05 4.58 -12.49
C SER A 7 -25.21 5.43 -11.50
N LYS A 8 -25.80 6.14 -10.53
CA LYS A 8 -25.02 6.95 -9.56
C LYS A 8 -25.11 6.51 -8.10
N SER A 9 -26.07 5.67 -7.72
CA SER A 9 -26.19 5.13 -6.35
C SER A 9 -25.40 3.81 -6.17
N THR A 10 -25.31 2.98 -7.21
CA THR A 10 -24.62 1.67 -7.19
C THR A 10 -23.08 1.75 -7.29
N THR A 11 -22.52 2.84 -7.83
CA THR A 11 -21.06 3.00 -7.99
C THR A 11 -20.31 3.17 -6.67
N ASN A 12 -20.91 3.82 -5.67
CA ASN A 12 -20.27 4.04 -4.38
C ASN A 12 -20.12 2.70 -3.63
N GLY A 13 -21.17 1.88 -3.57
CA GLY A 13 -21.12 0.56 -2.94
C GLY A 13 -20.08 -0.39 -3.56
N ARG A 14 -19.93 -0.39 -4.88
CA ARG A 14 -18.90 -1.19 -5.58
C ARG A 14 -17.47 -0.70 -5.28
N LYS A 15 -17.25 0.62 -5.21
CA LYS A 15 -15.94 1.20 -4.88
C LYS A 15 -15.51 0.92 -3.44
N TYR A 16 -16.44 0.90 -2.49
CA TYR A 16 -16.16 0.50 -1.12
C TYR A 16 -15.88 -1.00 -1.00
N ALA A 17 -16.60 -1.84 -1.78
CA ALA A 17 -16.34 -3.27 -1.84
C ALA A 17 -14.98 -3.60 -2.48
N GLU A 18 -14.62 -2.91 -3.58
CA GLU A 18 -13.31 -3.01 -4.21
C GLU A 18 -12.18 -2.54 -3.29
N GLY A 19 -12.39 -1.43 -2.58
CA GLY A 19 -11.45 -0.92 -1.58
C GLY A 19 -11.25 -1.87 -0.41
N ALA A 20 -12.32 -2.45 0.13
CA ALA A 20 -12.26 -3.43 1.21
C ALA A 20 -11.53 -4.72 0.76
N PHE A 21 -11.78 -5.17 -0.47
CA PHE A 21 -11.09 -6.33 -1.05
C PHE A 21 -9.58 -6.06 -1.20
N LEU A 22 -9.19 -4.93 -1.80
CA LEU A 22 -7.78 -4.57 -1.98
C LEU A 22 -7.06 -4.36 -0.65
N ALA A 23 -7.71 -3.72 0.33
CA ALA A 23 -7.16 -3.57 1.68
C ALA A 23 -6.99 -4.93 2.38
N GLY A 24 -7.96 -5.83 2.22
CA GLY A 24 -7.88 -7.20 2.75
C GLY A 24 -6.74 -8.01 2.11
N VAL A 25 -6.60 -7.97 0.79
CA VAL A 25 -5.52 -8.65 0.06
C VAL A 25 -4.15 -8.05 0.41
N ALA A 26 -4.03 -6.72 0.43
CA ALA A 26 -2.78 -6.04 0.79
C ALA A 26 -2.37 -6.30 2.25
N GLY A 27 -3.34 -6.23 3.18
CA GLY A 27 -3.12 -6.56 4.58
C GLY A 27 -2.71 -8.02 4.77
N SER A 28 -3.39 -8.94 4.09
CA SER A 28 -3.02 -10.35 4.08
C SER A 28 -1.59 -10.53 3.54
N ALA A 29 -1.26 -9.94 2.39
CA ALA A 29 0.06 -10.02 1.78
C ALA A 29 1.17 -9.47 2.70
N ALA A 30 0.91 -8.37 3.41
CA ALA A 30 1.85 -7.80 4.38
C ALA A 30 2.10 -8.75 5.56
N LEU A 31 1.04 -9.36 6.12
CA LEU A 31 1.17 -10.34 7.20
C LEU A 31 1.90 -11.61 6.73
N PHE A 32 1.57 -12.12 5.54
CA PHE A 32 2.26 -13.28 4.95
C PHE A 32 3.74 -12.98 4.67
N GLY A 33 4.05 -11.82 4.06
CA GLY A 33 5.42 -11.42 3.76
C GLY A 33 6.26 -11.24 5.03
N PHE A 34 5.73 -10.52 6.02
CA PHE A 34 6.40 -10.34 7.30
C PHE A 34 6.61 -11.67 8.03
N GLY A 35 5.57 -12.52 8.11
CA GLY A 35 5.67 -13.85 8.69
C GLY A 35 6.69 -14.74 7.99
N MET A 36 6.77 -14.67 6.67
CA MET A 36 7.78 -15.39 5.88
C MET A 36 9.19 -14.88 6.17
N THR A 37 9.39 -13.57 6.32
CA THR A 37 10.68 -12.99 6.75
C THR A 37 11.08 -13.49 8.15
N ILE A 38 10.15 -13.53 9.10
CA ILE A 38 10.41 -14.08 10.44
C ILE A 38 10.75 -15.58 10.38
N ALA A 39 10.03 -16.36 9.57
CA ALA A 39 10.30 -17.78 9.38
C ALA A 39 11.67 -18.03 8.74
N MET A 40 12.07 -17.22 7.75
CA MET A 40 13.41 -17.28 7.15
C MET A 40 14.50 -16.89 8.14
N ALA A 41 14.27 -15.85 8.95
CA ALA A 41 15.21 -15.45 10.00
C ALA A 41 15.43 -16.58 11.02
N LYS A 42 14.35 -17.23 11.47
CA LYS A 42 14.41 -18.39 12.37
C LYS A 42 15.14 -19.59 11.76
N LYS A 43 14.98 -19.84 10.45
CA LYS A 43 15.69 -20.95 9.76
C LYS A 43 17.20 -20.71 9.64
N ARG A 44 17.64 -19.45 9.52
CA ARG A 44 19.08 -19.12 9.44
C ARG A 44 19.75 -19.23 10.79
N ASP A 45 19.10 -18.69 11.84
CA ASP A 45 19.69 -18.62 13.17
C ASP A 45 18.64 -18.93 14.26
N PRO A 46 18.40 -20.22 14.57
CA PRO A 46 17.41 -20.61 15.57
C PRO A 46 17.85 -20.16 16.97
N GLU A 47 19.11 -20.38 17.36
CA GLU A 47 19.61 -20.08 18.70
C GLU A 47 19.54 -18.58 19.04
N MET A 48 20.06 -17.71 18.16
CA MET A 48 20.02 -16.25 18.33
C MET A 48 18.60 -15.70 18.29
N PHE A 49 17.71 -16.30 17.49
CA PHE A 49 16.30 -15.94 17.46
C PHE A 49 15.60 -16.28 18.78
N THR A 50 15.80 -17.48 19.33
CA THR A 50 15.25 -17.84 20.66
C THR A 50 15.86 -17.04 21.79
N GLN A 51 17.14 -16.69 21.74
CA GLN A 51 17.75 -15.78 22.73
C GLN A 51 17.19 -14.35 22.64
N GLY A 52 16.83 -13.89 21.43
CA GLY A 52 16.10 -12.63 21.25
C GLY A 52 14.61 -12.70 21.60
N LEU A 53 14.06 -13.91 21.72
CA LEU A 53 12.67 -14.19 22.10
C LEU A 53 12.51 -14.48 23.61
N LEU A 54 13.49 -15.08 24.25
CA LEU A 54 13.51 -15.45 25.67
C LEU A 54 14.22 -14.36 26.49
N SER A 55 13.60 -13.91 27.58
CA SER A 55 14.21 -12.90 28.47
C SER A 55 15.53 -13.41 29.08
N SER A 56 16.62 -12.70 28.81
CA SER A 56 17.89 -12.90 29.53
C SER A 56 17.74 -12.41 30.98
N LYS A 57 18.40 -13.09 31.92
CA LYS A 57 18.25 -12.98 33.39
C LYS A 57 18.42 -11.57 33.99
N GLN A 58 18.81 -10.58 33.18
CA GLN A 58 19.06 -9.19 33.56
C GLN A 58 18.00 -8.20 33.05
N ILE A 59 17.12 -8.60 32.11
CA ILE A 59 16.03 -7.77 31.59
C ILE A 59 14.75 -8.64 31.60
N PRO A 60 13.75 -8.33 32.44
CA PRO A 60 12.55 -9.17 32.60
C PRO A 60 11.71 -9.28 31.33
N GLU A 61 11.88 -8.36 30.37
CA GLU A 61 11.19 -8.34 29.07
C GLU A 61 12.16 -8.68 27.92
N SER A 62 11.74 -9.60 27.06
CA SER A 62 12.45 -9.98 25.85
C SER A 62 12.56 -8.79 24.87
N GLY A 63 13.72 -8.57 24.23
CA GLY A 63 13.90 -7.46 23.29
C GLY A 63 12.89 -7.45 22.14
N SER A 64 12.43 -8.63 21.73
CA SER A 64 11.34 -8.80 20.78
C SER A 64 9.98 -8.30 21.29
N SER A 65 9.65 -8.45 22.58
CA SER A 65 8.38 -7.95 23.15
C SER A 65 8.37 -6.42 23.21
N LEU A 66 9.51 -5.80 23.54
CA LEU A 66 9.69 -4.35 23.49
C LEU A 66 9.55 -3.82 22.06
N ALA A 67 10.24 -4.47 21.11
CA ALA A 67 10.23 -4.06 19.70
C ALA A 67 8.84 -4.20 19.07
N LEU A 68 8.12 -5.29 19.34
CA LEU A 68 6.76 -5.49 18.83
C LEU A 68 5.78 -4.43 19.39
N ARG A 69 5.89 -4.08 20.67
CA ARG A 69 5.08 -3.00 21.26
C ARG A 69 5.44 -1.63 20.70
N ALA A 70 6.72 -1.35 20.49
CA ALA A 70 7.20 -0.11 19.88
C ALA A 70 6.72 0.01 18.42
N LEU A 71 6.86 -1.06 17.63
CA LEU A 71 6.39 -1.14 16.25
C LEU A 71 4.87 -1.02 16.17
N GLY A 72 4.14 -1.68 17.07
CA GLY A 72 2.69 -1.61 17.16
C GLY A 72 2.20 -0.20 17.48
N ARG A 73 2.70 0.41 18.56
CA ARG A 73 2.36 1.80 18.91
C ARG A 73 2.75 2.76 17.80
N GLY A 74 3.96 2.63 17.24
CA GLY A 74 4.45 3.46 16.15
C GLY A 74 3.56 3.39 14.90
N THR A 75 3.14 2.19 14.50
CA THR A 75 2.25 2.01 13.34
C THR A 75 0.87 2.63 13.60
N LEU A 76 0.30 2.43 14.79
CA LEU A 76 -0.97 3.03 15.18
C LEU A 76 -0.88 4.56 15.20
N TYR A 77 0.17 5.14 15.78
CA TYR A 77 0.38 6.58 15.80
C TYR A 77 0.62 7.17 14.41
N SER A 78 1.38 6.49 13.55
CA SER A 78 1.61 6.94 12.18
C SER A 78 0.32 6.95 11.36
N VAL A 79 -0.47 5.87 11.42
CA VAL A 79 -1.74 5.80 10.70
C VAL A 79 -2.73 6.82 11.26
N ALA A 80 -2.92 6.86 12.59
CA ALA A 80 -3.84 7.80 13.22
C ALA A 80 -3.42 9.27 13.01
N GLY A 81 -2.13 9.58 13.17
CA GLY A 81 -1.57 10.91 13.00
C GLY A 81 -1.67 11.40 11.56
N PHE A 82 -1.32 10.56 10.58
CA PHE A 82 -1.45 10.90 9.16
C PHE A 82 -2.92 11.03 8.73
N SER A 83 -3.81 10.16 9.22
CA SER A 83 -5.26 10.28 8.98
C SER A 83 -5.80 11.58 9.55
N LEU A 84 -5.48 11.92 10.80
CA LEU A 84 -5.92 13.17 11.42
C LEU A 84 -5.33 14.39 10.72
N PHE A 85 -4.05 14.36 10.39
CA PHE A 85 -3.38 15.41 9.63
C PHE A 85 -4.06 15.67 8.29
N CYS A 86 -4.37 14.60 7.54
CA CYS A 86 -5.09 14.70 6.28
C CYS A 86 -6.48 15.33 6.47
N LEU A 87 -7.20 14.97 7.54
CA LEU A 87 -8.50 15.57 7.86
C LEU A 87 -8.37 17.04 8.30
N VAL A 88 -7.33 17.41 9.05
CA VAL A 88 -7.06 18.81 9.46
C VAL A 88 -6.75 19.65 8.24
N VAL A 89 -5.89 19.17 7.35
CA VAL A 89 -5.56 19.83 6.08
C VAL A 89 -6.80 19.98 5.20
N TRP A 90 -7.66 18.95 5.12
CA TRP A 90 -8.96 19.06 4.45
C TRP A 90 -9.84 20.13 5.09
N LYS A 91 -9.99 20.12 6.42
CA LYS A 91 -10.79 21.12 7.15
C LYS A 91 -10.24 22.53 6.98
N ALA A 92 -8.92 22.70 6.96
CA ALA A 92 -8.25 24.00 6.76
C ALA A 92 -8.47 24.56 5.35
N MET A 93 -8.57 23.70 4.33
CA MET A 93 -8.89 24.12 2.96
C MET A 93 -10.35 24.52 2.74
N GLY A 94 -11.24 24.35 3.73
CA GLY A 94 -12.65 24.75 3.63
C GLY A 94 -13.45 23.98 2.57
N VAL A 95 -12.90 22.88 2.07
CA VAL A 95 -13.48 22.11 0.97
C VAL A 95 -14.62 21.24 1.47
N LYS A 96 -15.81 21.42 0.89
CA LYS A 96 -17.01 20.66 1.26
C LYS A 96 -17.09 19.31 0.52
N ASN A 97 -16.32 19.11 -0.56
CA ASN A 97 -16.33 17.90 -1.39
C ASN A 97 -14.95 17.51 -1.95
N LEU A 98 -14.65 16.20 -2.03
CA LEU A 98 -13.41 15.64 -2.63
C LEU A 98 -13.13 16.15 -4.04
N GLU A 99 -14.17 16.43 -4.82
CA GLU A 99 -14.07 16.93 -6.18
C GLU A 99 -13.49 18.34 -6.25
N GLU A 100 -13.86 19.20 -5.29
CA GLU A 100 -13.39 20.57 -5.18
C GLU A 100 -11.97 20.64 -4.61
N PHE A 101 -11.59 19.68 -3.74
CA PHE A 101 -10.20 19.49 -3.30
C PHE A 101 -9.33 19.07 -4.48
N ARG A 102 -9.76 18.05 -5.23
CA ARG A 102 -9.03 17.59 -6.42
C ARG A 102 -8.90 18.68 -7.47
N TYR A 103 -9.94 19.50 -7.65
CA TYR A 103 -9.91 20.63 -8.57
C TYR A 103 -8.91 21.72 -8.11
N LYS A 104 -8.96 22.16 -6.85
CA LYS A 104 -8.04 23.20 -6.33
C LYS A 104 -6.59 22.74 -6.23
N VAL A 105 -6.35 21.48 -5.84
CA VAL A 105 -5.01 20.90 -5.83
C VAL A 105 -4.52 20.66 -7.26
N GLY A 106 -5.39 20.19 -8.15
CA GLY A 106 -5.09 20.00 -9.56
C GLY A 106 -4.81 21.31 -10.31
N SER A 107 -5.39 22.43 -9.87
CA SER A 107 -5.11 23.76 -10.43
C SER A 107 -3.90 24.44 -9.80
N ALA A 108 -3.53 24.08 -8.57
CA ALA A 108 -2.33 24.56 -7.89
C ALA A 108 -1.05 23.86 -8.40
N LEU A 109 -1.21 22.66 -8.96
CA LEU A 109 -0.14 21.93 -9.62
C LEU A 109 -0.06 22.36 -11.09
N PRO A 110 1.13 22.65 -11.65
CA PRO A 110 1.27 22.96 -13.06
C PRO A 110 0.76 21.78 -13.90
N GLN A 111 -0.23 22.04 -14.74
CA GLN A 111 -0.81 21.01 -15.59
C GLN A 111 0.26 20.51 -16.56
N ILE A 112 0.67 19.25 -16.39
CA ILE A 112 1.57 18.58 -17.33
C ILE A 112 0.80 18.47 -18.66
N PRO A 113 1.23 19.15 -19.73
CA PRO A 113 0.61 18.98 -21.03
C PRO A 113 0.70 17.50 -21.40
N LYS A 114 -0.42 16.90 -21.79
CA LYS A 114 -0.45 15.57 -22.39
C LYS A 114 0.28 15.65 -23.73
N ASN A 115 1.59 15.47 -23.71
CA ASN A 115 2.31 15.09 -24.90
C ASN A 115 2.11 13.59 -25.08
N GLU A 116 1.78 13.15 -26.29
CA GLU A 116 1.75 11.74 -26.64
C GLU A 116 3.10 11.12 -26.24
N PRO A 117 3.14 9.89 -25.68
CA PRO A 117 4.36 9.29 -25.16
C PRO A 117 5.31 8.91 -26.30
N GLN A 118 5.99 9.92 -26.86
CA GLN A 118 7.10 9.77 -27.80
C GLN A 118 8.40 9.63 -26.98
N GLY A 119 8.53 8.56 -26.19
CA GLY A 119 9.68 8.43 -25.29
C GLY A 119 9.86 7.08 -24.61
N ARG A 120 10.63 6.19 -25.25
CA ARG A 120 11.56 5.20 -24.69
C ARG A 120 11.11 4.37 -23.46
N THR A 121 9.85 3.95 -23.43
CA THR A 121 9.44 2.70 -22.77
C THR A 121 9.14 1.71 -23.88
N GLU A 122 10.16 0.98 -24.34
CA GLU A 122 10.04 -0.06 -25.38
C GLU A 122 9.16 -1.26 -24.95
N PHE A 123 8.51 -1.15 -23.79
CA PHE A 123 7.39 -1.97 -23.38
C PHE A 123 6.22 -1.05 -22.98
N ALA A 124 5.16 -1.03 -23.77
CA ALA A 124 3.93 -0.29 -23.49
C ALA A 124 3.13 -0.91 -22.33
N SER A 125 3.41 -2.16 -21.96
CA SER A 125 2.74 -2.87 -20.88
C SER A 125 3.57 -4.02 -20.33
N LEU A 126 3.30 -4.43 -19.08
CA LEU A 126 3.87 -5.65 -18.48
C LEU A 126 3.63 -6.91 -19.34
N ARG A 127 2.58 -6.91 -20.18
CA ARG A 127 2.33 -7.97 -21.15
C ARG A 127 3.39 -8.05 -22.23
N GLU A 128 3.87 -6.91 -22.67
CA GLU A 128 4.93 -6.80 -23.68
C GLU A 128 6.28 -7.19 -23.08
N LEU A 129 6.53 -6.81 -21.82
CA LEU A 129 7.67 -7.33 -21.04
C LEU A 129 7.61 -8.85 -20.89
N LEU A 130 6.44 -9.40 -20.56
CA LEU A 130 6.28 -10.84 -20.39
C LEU A 130 6.47 -11.60 -21.71
N ASN A 131 5.91 -11.08 -22.80
CA ASN A 131 6.09 -11.64 -24.14
C ASN A 131 7.56 -11.59 -24.57
N TYR A 132 8.26 -10.49 -24.29
CA TYR A 132 9.68 -10.36 -24.56
C TYR A 132 10.51 -11.38 -23.77
N VAL A 133 10.25 -11.54 -22.47
CA VAL A 133 10.93 -12.55 -21.64
C VAL A 133 10.65 -13.98 -22.12
N ILE A 134 9.42 -14.27 -22.55
CA ILE A 134 9.06 -15.58 -23.13
C ILE A 134 9.82 -15.81 -24.44
N ASP A 135 9.86 -14.83 -25.34
CA ASP A 135 10.56 -14.92 -26.62
C ASP A 135 12.09 -15.09 -26.44
N GLU A 136 12.69 -14.30 -25.53
CA GLU A 136 14.11 -14.38 -25.16
C GLU A 136 14.48 -15.76 -24.57
N SER A 137 13.57 -16.36 -23.79
CA SER A 137 13.76 -17.71 -23.23
C SER A 137 13.66 -18.84 -24.26
N ASN A 138 12.78 -18.70 -25.26
CA ASN A 138 12.64 -19.68 -26.34
C ASN A 138 13.80 -19.60 -27.35
N LYS A 139 14.37 -18.42 -27.57
CA LYS A 139 15.50 -18.21 -28.50
C LYS A 139 16.83 -18.74 -27.97
N LYS A 140 16.96 -18.90 -26.64
CA LYS A 140 18.15 -19.46 -25.98
C LYS A 140 18.08 -20.99 -25.83
N LYS A 141 17.09 -21.65 -26.40
CA LYS A 141 16.94 -23.11 -26.45
C LYS A 141 17.25 -23.62 -27.85
#